data_AF-A0A2K1KFB7-F1
#
_entry.id   AF-A0A2K1KFB7-F1
#
_cell.length_a   1.000
_cell.length_b   1.000
_cell.length_c   1.000
_cell.angle_alpha   90.00
_cell.angle_beta   90.00
_cell.angle_gamma   90.00
#
_symmetry.space_group_name_H-M   'P 1'
#
loop_
_entity.id
_entity.type
_entity.pdbx_description
1 polymer ?
#
loop_
_entity_poly.entity_id
_entity_poly.type
_entity_poly.pdbx_seq_one_letter_code
_entity_poly.pdbx_strand_id
1 'polypeptide(L)' 'RSSLNTLSLQLKPLPILDLCYCWSLDFVESLAIISYRTKYILVMVEHCSKWIEFVALPQNSSKLVAMAFLD' A
#
# COMPACT_ATOMS: atom_id res chain seq x y z
N ARG A 1 -4.91 -25.16 3.86
CA ARG A 1 -3.89 -25.04 2.80
C ARG A 1 -4.64 -24.71 1.52
N SER A 2 -4.68 -23.44 1.12
CA SER A 2 -5.41 -23.04 -0.09
C SER A 2 -4.75 -23.66 -1.32
N SER A 3 -5.50 -24.54 -2.00
CA SER A 3 -5.09 -25.17 -3.25
C SER A 3 -5.18 -24.15 -4.38
N LEU A 4 -4.04 -23.60 -4.78
CA LEU A 4 -3.91 -23.02 -6.12
C LEU A 4 -3.95 -24.19 -7.09
N ASN A 5 -5.12 -24.47 -7.65
CA ASN A 5 -5.26 -25.46 -8.71
C ASN A 5 -4.39 -25.00 -9.89
N THR A 6 -3.31 -25.75 -10.09
CA THR A 6 -2.33 -25.63 -11.16
C THR A 6 -2.98 -25.91 -12.51
N LEU A 7 -3.74 -24.94 -13.04
CA LEU A 7 -3.76 -24.72 -14.48
C LEU A 7 -2.61 -23.78 -14.75
N SER A 8 -1.71 -24.15 -15.68
CA SER A 8 -0.58 -23.33 -16.11
C SER A 8 -1.09 -22.06 -16.79
N LEU A 9 -1.62 -21.11 -16.01
CA LEU A 9 -1.73 -19.73 -16.40
C LEU A 9 -0.29 -19.30 -16.63
N GLN A 10 0.10 -19.12 -17.90
CA GLN A 10 1.32 -18.40 -18.19
C GLN A 10 1.18 -17.03 -17.52
N LEU A 11 1.85 -16.87 -16.38
CA LEU A 11 1.87 -15.61 -15.66
C LEU A 11 2.62 -14.63 -16.56
N LYS A 12 1.89 -13.68 -17.15
CA LYS A 12 2.50 -12.58 -17.86
C LYS A 12 3.08 -11.64 -16.80
N PRO A 13 4.41 -11.45 -16.75
CA PRO A 13 4.98 -10.51 -15.81
C PRO A 13 4.40 -9.11 -16.09
N LEU A 14 4.05 -8.38 -15.02
CA LEU A 14 3.69 -6.98 -15.16
C LEU A 14 4.92 -6.23 -15.70
N PRO A 15 4.77 -5.35 -16.69
CA PRO A 15 5.88 -4.56 -17.19
C PRO A 15 6.22 -3.52 -16.13
N ILE A 16 7.09 -3.89 -15.19
CA ILE A 16 7.67 -2.97 -14.22
C ILE A 16 8.70 -2.15 -14.99
N LEU A 17 8.31 -0.95 -15.40
CA LEU A 17 9.09 -0.16 -16.36
C LEU A 17 10.27 0.56 -15.71
N ASP A 18 10.12 1.05 -14.47
CA ASP A 18 11.16 1.80 -13.77
C ASP A 18 10.92 1.85 -12.24
N LEU A 19 11.84 2.47 -11.50
CA LEU A 19 11.66 2.86 -10.10
C LEU A 19 10.39 3.72 -9.95
N CYS A 20 9.64 3.51 -8.86
CA CYS A 20 8.40 4.20 -8.55
C CYS A 20 7.22 3.89 -9.50
N TYR A 21 7.35 2.95 -10.45
CA TYR A 21 6.28 2.59 -11.38
C TYR A 21 5.12 1.80 -10.73
N CYS A 22 5.40 1.04 -9.67
CA CYS A 22 4.40 0.22 -8.98
C CYS A 22 4.46 0.41 -7.47
N TRP A 23 3.30 0.69 -6.88
CA TRP A 23 3.14 0.88 -5.44
C TRP A 23 2.05 -0.03 -4.88
N SER A 24 2.29 -0.59 -3.70
CA SER A 24 1.28 -1.28 -2.89
C SER A 24 0.88 -0.39 -1.73
N LEU A 25 -0.43 -0.22 -1.52
CA LEU A 25 -0.99 0.58 -0.44
C LEU A 25 -1.78 -0.33 0.50
N ASP A 26 -1.53 -0.21 1.81
CA ASP A 26 -2.30 -0.91 2.82
C ASP A 26 -2.51 -0.04 4.07
N PHE A 27 -3.51 -0.38 4.88
CA PHE A 27 -3.84 0.32 6.10
C PHE A 27 -3.54 -0.51 7.33
N VAL A 28 -2.84 0.12 8.28
CA VAL A 28 -2.71 -0.40 9.63
C VAL A 28 -3.56 0.46 10.54
N GLU A 29 -4.54 -0.14 11.21
CA GLU A 29 -5.26 0.54 12.28
C GLU A 29 -4.28 0.81 13.42
N SER A 30 -4.16 2.08 13.82
CA SER A 30 -3.18 2.49 14.82
C SER A 30 -3.58 1.92 16.18
N LEU A 31 -2.78 0.98 16.69
CA LEU A 31 -2.93 0.40 18.03
C LEU A 31 -2.64 1.43 19.15
N ALA A 32 -1.86 2.46 18.83
CA ALA A 32 -1.58 3.54 19.75
C ALA A 32 -2.58 4.67 19.54
N ILE A 33 -3.11 5.20 20.65
CA ILE A 33 -3.79 6.49 20.71
C ILE A 33 -2.71 7.56 20.45
N ILE A 34 -2.27 7.69 19.20
CA ILE A 34 -1.33 8.73 18.81
C ILE A 34 -2.17 10.00 18.69
N SER A 35 -2.15 10.78 19.77
CA SER A 35 -2.44 12.20 19.83
C SER A 35 -3.55 12.72 18.86
N TYR A 36 -4.74 12.88 19.43
CA TYR A 36 -5.83 13.79 19.01
C TYR A 36 -6.59 13.57 17.70
N ARG A 37 -6.18 12.71 16.75
CA ARG A 37 -7.06 12.38 15.60
C ARG A 37 -6.60 11.29 14.63
N THR A 38 -5.38 10.79 14.69
CA THR A 38 -4.86 9.84 13.70
C THR A 38 -5.20 8.41 14.10
N LYS A 39 -6.15 7.79 13.39
CA LYS A 39 -6.63 6.42 13.64
C LYS A 39 -5.96 5.37 12.75
N TYR A 40 -5.42 5.79 11.61
CA TYR A 40 -4.90 4.88 10.59
C TYR A 40 -3.49 5.30 10.20
N ILE A 41 -2.65 4.32 9.90
CA ILE A 41 -1.37 4.51 9.25
C ILE A 41 -1.53 3.92 7.85
N LEU A 42 -1.39 4.76 6.83
CA LEU A 42 -1.26 4.32 5.45
C LEU A 42 0.20 3.91 5.23
N VAL A 43 0.39 2.67 4.78
CA VAL A 43 1.70 2.13 4.41
C VAL A 43 1.75 2.06 2.89
N MET A 44 2.73 2.74 2.30
CA MET A 44 2.95 2.77 0.86
C MET A 44 4.29 2.11 0.57
N VAL A 45 4.30 1.08 -0.28
CA VAL A 45 5.50 0.30 -0.58
C VAL A 45 5.78 0.36 -2.07
N GLU A 46 6.93 0.90 -2.44
CA GLU A 46 7.43 0.89 -3.79
C GLU A 46 7.99 -0.50 -4.15
N HIS A 47 7.57 -1.06 -5.29
CA HIS A 47 7.77 -2.48 -5.55
C HIS A 47 9.21 -2.86 -5.94
N CYS A 48 9.97 -1.96 -6.56
CA CYS A 48 11.32 -2.24 -7.08
C CYS A 48 12.41 -2.18 -6.00
N SER A 49 12.51 -1.04 -5.33
CA SER A 49 13.47 -0.71 -4.27
C SER A 49 13.03 -1.18 -2.89
N LYS A 50 11.75 -1.52 -2.72
CA LYS A 50 11.13 -1.80 -1.42
C LYS A 50 11.17 -0.59 -0.47
N TRP A 51 11.20 0.63 -1.04
CA TRP A 51 11.04 1.86 -0.26
C TRP A 51 9.66 1.88 0.41
N ILE A 52 9.61 2.28 1.68
CA ILE A 52 8.39 2.28 2.50
C ILE A 52 8.14 3.68 3.03
N GLU A 53 6.94 4.18 2.81
CA GLU A 53 6.45 5.43 3.36
C GLU A 53 5.26 5.20 4.28
N PHE A 54 5.23 5.94 5.39
CA PHE A 54 4.18 5.87 6.39
C PHE A 54 3.50 7.23 6.51
N VAL A 55 2.17 7.26 6.33
CA VAL A 55 1.39 8.48 6.47
C VAL A 55 0.31 8.27 7.52
N ALA A 56 0.31 9.11 8.56
CA ALA A 56 -0.71 9.09 9.59
C ALA A 56 -1.98 9.78 9.09
N LEU A 57 -3.08 9.04 9.01
CA LEU A 57 -4.38 9.52 8.54
C LEU A 57 -5.45 9.50 9.64
N PRO A 58 -6.32 10.52 9.71
CA PRO A 58 -7.40 10.55 10.68
C PRO A 58 -8.55 9.58 10.38
N GLN A 59 -8.69 9.16 9.11
CA GLN A 59 -9.75 8.29 8.63
C GLN A 59 -9.30 7.53 7.36
N ASN A 60 -9.90 6.37 7.12
CA ASN A 60 -9.71 5.56 5.91
C ASN A 60 -10.52 6.12 4.73
N SER A 61 -10.14 7.32 4.26
CA SER A 61 -10.81 8.00 3.15
C SER A 61 -9.98 7.95 1.87
N SER A 62 -10.60 7.53 0.76
CA SER A 62 -9.95 7.54 -0.57
C SER A 62 -9.44 8.91 -0.97
N LYS A 63 -10.10 10.00 -0.56
CA LYS A 63 -9.65 11.37 -0.79
C LYS A 63 -8.33 11.66 -0.08
N LEU A 64 -8.20 11.24 1.17
CA LEU A 64 -6.98 11.45 1.95
C LEU A 64 -5.83 10.57 1.45
N VAL A 65 -6.13 9.35 1.01
CA VAL A 65 -5.15 8.48 0.35
C VAL A 65 -4.63 9.13 -0.93
N ALA A 66 -5.52 9.65 -1.77
CA ALA A 66 -5.12 10.32 -3.00
C ALA A 66 -4.27 11.58 -2.74
N MET A 67 -4.60 12.35 -1.70
CA MET A 67 -3.78 13.49 -1.29
C MET A 67 -2.40 13.04 -0.80
N ALA A 68 -2.34 12.03 0.07
CA ALA A 68 -1.09 11.51 0.62
C ALA A 68 -0.16 10.87 -0.44
N PHE A 69 -0.74 10.30 -1.51
CA PHE A 69 0.02 9.67 -2.59
C PHE A 69 0.54 10.67 -3.63
N LEU A 70 -0.02 11.89 -3.67
CA LEU A 70 0.34 12.92 -4.65
C LEU A 70 1.19 14.06 -4.08
N ASP A 71 1.43 14.07 -2.77
CA ASP A 71 2.33 15.00 -2.06
C ASP A 71 3.81 14.69 -2.38
#